data_AF-A0A127T117-F1
#
_entry.id   AF-A0A127T117-F1
#
_cell.length_a   1.000
_cell.length_b   1.000
_cell.length_c   1.000
_cell.angle_alpha   90.00
_cell.angle_beta   90.00
_cell.angle_gamma   90.00
#
_symmetry.space_group_name_H-M   'P 1'
#
loop_
_entity.id
_entity.type
_entity.pdbx_description
1 polymer ?
#
loop_
_entity_poly.entity_id
_entity_poly.type
_entity_poly.pdbx_seq_one_letter_code
_entity_poly.pdbx_strand_id
1 'polypeptide(L)'
;TAGHTKYIISFDPKDAVENGLTMERAQALGLQFCKENFPGHPAIVCTHPDGHNSAGNIHVHIVIGSLRVRTVERQPFMDKPCDWEAGKKHRCTSAMLRHLRVAVMEMCEQADLNQINLLEAQGDHVSEREYWAQRRGQRRLDHANAKLAAEGQQPTQT
;
A
#
# COMPACT_ATOMS: atom_id res chain seq x y z
N THR A 1 17.76 -15.18 10.71
CA THR A 1 17.08 -15.13 9.40
C THR A 1 17.19 -13.72 8.83
N ALA A 2 17.64 -13.58 7.59
CA ALA A 2 17.62 -12.28 6.92
C ALA A 2 16.16 -11.88 6.70
N GLY A 3 15.72 -10.81 7.36
CA GLY A 3 14.37 -10.28 7.19
C GLY A 3 14.19 -9.62 5.82
N HIS A 4 12.94 -9.45 5.42
CA HIS A 4 12.55 -8.57 4.33
C HIS A 4 11.56 -7.54 4.85
N THR A 5 11.47 -6.40 4.17
CA THR A 5 10.44 -5.39 4.43
C THR A 5 9.58 -5.27 3.17
N LYS A 6 8.25 -5.24 3.36
CA LYS A 6 7.28 -5.19 2.28
C LYS A 6 6.56 -3.85 2.30
N TYR A 7 6.48 -3.22 1.14
CA TYR A 7 5.67 -2.05 0.86
C TYR A 7 4.63 -2.41 -0.19
N ILE A 8 3.46 -1.77 -0.11
CA ILE A 8 2.40 -1.90 -1.11
C ILE A 8 2.02 -0.49 -1.55
N ILE A 9 2.04 -0.26 -2.86
CA ILE A 9 1.43 0.92 -3.49
C ILE A 9 0.14 0.43 -4.14
N SER A 10 -0.99 0.92 -3.64
CA SER A 10 -2.32 0.60 -4.17
C SER A 10 -2.84 1.80 -4.95
N PHE A 11 -3.29 1.58 -6.18
CA PHE A 11 -3.87 2.62 -7.02
C PHE A 11 -5.39 2.65 -6.90
N ASP A 12 -6.03 3.76 -7.31
CA ASP A 12 -7.48 3.83 -7.35
C ASP A 12 -8.01 2.84 -8.41
N PRO A 13 -9.01 1.99 -8.12
CA PRO A 13 -9.63 1.13 -9.12
C PRO A 13 -10.09 1.87 -10.39
N LYS A 14 -10.48 3.14 -10.27
CA LYS A 14 -10.90 3.98 -11.39
C LYS A 14 -9.77 4.28 -12.36
N ASP A 15 -8.53 4.33 -11.90
CA ASP A 15 -7.38 4.68 -12.75
C ASP A 15 -7.22 3.71 -13.93
N ALA A 16 -7.64 2.46 -13.78
CA ALA A 16 -7.59 1.46 -14.85
C ALA A 16 -8.51 1.82 -16.03
N VAL A 17 -9.63 2.50 -15.76
CA VAL A 17 -10.64 2.84 -16.77
C VAL A 17 -10.56 4.31 -17.18
N GLU A 18 -10.36 5.21 -16.21
CA GLU A 18 -10.42 6.66 -16.39
C GLU A 18 -9.06 7.26 -16.78
N ASN A 19 -7.95 6.72 -16.23
CA ASN A 19 -6.62 7.33 -16.36
C ASN A 19 -5.60 6.43 -17.08
N GLY A 20 -6.05 5.34 -17.70
CA GLY A 20 -5.21 4.46 -18.51
C GLY A 20 -4.12 3.73 -17.72
N LEU A 21 -4.36 3.38 -16.46
CA LEU A 21 -3.44 2.59 -15.66
C LEU A 21 -3.51 1.11 -16.04
N THR A 22 -2.49 0.61 -16.74
CA THR A 22 -2.32 -0.83 -17.01
C THR A 22 -1.38 -1.49 -15.98
N MET A 23 -1.32 -2.82 -15.95
CA MET A 23 -0.35 -3.54 -15.11
C MET A 23 1.10 -3.18 -15.46
N GLU A 24 1.41 -3.04 -16.75
CA GLU A 24 2.74 -2.68 -17.24
C GLU A 24 3.12 -1.27 -16.79
N ARG A 25 2.16 -0.34 -16.83
CA ARG A 25 2.36 1.03 -16.36
C ARG A 25 2.55 1.08 -14.85
N ALA A 26 1.72 0.38 -14.08
CA ALA A 26 1.88 0.27 -12.63
C ALA A 26 3.22 -0.40 -12.25
N GLN A 27 3.65 -1.43 -12.99
CA GLN A 27 4.95 -2.08 -12.80
C GLN A 27 6.11 -1.11 -13.06
N ALA A 28 6.03 -0.31 -14.13
CA ALA A 28 7.04 0.70 -14.44
C ALA A 28 7.15 1.77 -13.35
N LEU A 29 6.02 2.29 -12.87
CA LEU A 29 5.95 3.23 -11.74
C LEU A 29 6.58 2.61 -10.48
N GLY A 30 6.21 1.37 -10.16
CA GLY A 30 6.75 0.62 -9.04
C GLY A 30 8.27 0.40 -9.10
N LEU A 31 8.79 0.08 -10.27
CA LEU A 31 10.23 -0.09 -10.51
C LEU A 31 10.98 1.22 -10.33
N GLN A 32 10.46 2.32 -10.88
CA GLN A 32 11.07 3.64 -10.74
C GLN A 32 11.05 4.09 -9.29
N PHE A 33 9.91 3.99 -8.62
CA PHE A 33 9.77 4.30 -7.19
C PHE A 33 10.76 3.51 -6.35
N CYS A 34 10.88 2.19 -6.59
CA CYS A 34 11.80 1.34 -5.84
C CYS A 34 13.26 1.75 -6.05
N LYS A 35 13.64 2.10 -7.28
CA LYS A 35 15.00 2.53 -7.62
C LYS A 35 15.41 3.81 -6.91
N GLU A 36 14.50 4.78 -6.83
CA GLU A 36 14.73 6.08 -6.20
C GLU A 36 14.74 5.99 -4.66
N ASN A 37 13.83 5.21 -4.09
CA ASN A 37 13.55 5.25 -2.65
C ASN A 37 14.27 4.16 -1.84
N PHE A 38 14.66 3.05 -2.48
CA PHE A 38 15.38 1.95 -1.81
C PHE A 38 16.73 1.62 -2.47
N PRO A 39 17.57 2.63 -2.80
CA PRO A 39 18.82 2.37 -3.50
C PRO A 39 19.73 1.49 -2.63
N GLY A 40 20.42 0.53 -3.22
CA GLY A 40 21.36 -0.33 -2.48
C GLY A 40 20.71 -1.40 -1.61
N HIS A 41 19.38 -1.54 -1.60
CA HIS A 41 18.70 -2.75 -1.14
C HIS A 41 18.47 -3.71 -2.32
N PRO A 42 18.70 -5.02 -2.17
CA PRO A 42 18.12 -6.00 -3.08
C PRO A 42 16.60 -5.87 -3.04
N ALA A 43 15.93 -5.85 -4.19
CA ALA A 43 14.49 -5.62 -4.25
C ALA A 43 13.81 -6.50 -5.29
N ILE A 44 12.57 -6.88 -5.01
CA ILE A 44 11.64 -7.50 -5.95
C ILE A 44 10.42 -6.57 -6.05
N VAL A 45 10.00 -6.27 -7.27
CA VAL A 45 8.82 -5.45 -7.55
C VAL A 45 7.83 -6.28 -8.36
N CYS A 46 6.62 -6.49 -7.83
CA CYS A 46 5.59 -7.30 -8.46
C CYS A 46 4.26 -6.55 -8.51
N THR A 47 3.66 -6.45 -9.69
CA THR A 47 2.34 -5.87 -9.90
C THR A 47 1.27 -6.95 -9.96
N HIS A 48 0.15 -6.70 -9.29
CA HIS A 48 -1.01 -7.59 -9.28
C HIS A 48 -2.23 -6.81 -9.83
N PRO A 49 -3.04 -7.42 -10.71
CA PRO A 49 -4.21 -6.76 -11.31
C PRO A 49 -5.40 -6.65 -10.38
N ASP A 50 -5.49 -7.51 -9.36
CA ASP A 50 -6.61 -7.56 -8.42
C ASP A 50 -6.10 -7.73 -6.99
N GLY A 51 -6.58 -6.86 -6.10
CA GLY A 51 -6.36 -6.94 -4.65
C GLY A 51 -6.81 -8.28 -4.09
N HIS A 52 -6.22 -8.67 -2.94
CA HIS A 52 -6.81 -9.74 -2.15
C HIS A 52 -8.28 -9.34 -1.86
N ASN A 53 -9.24 -10.24 -2.17
CA ASN A 53 -10.69 -10.04 -2.01
C ASN A 53 -11.47 -9.36 -3.16
N SER A 54 -10.96 -9.36 -4.40
CA SER A 54 -11.68 -8.80 -5.56
C SER A 54 -12.00 -7.32 -5.41
N ALA A 55 -11.05 -6.57 -4.83
CA ALA A 55 -11.17 -5.12 -4.67
C ALA A 55 -10.96 -4.37 -6.00
N GLY A 56 -10.50 -5.06 -7.05
CA GLY A 56 -10.37 -4.50 -8.40
C GLY A 56 -9.25 -3.47 -8.55
N ASN A 57 -8.41 -3.27 -7.53
CA ASN A 57 -7.32 -2.31 -7.58
C ASN A 57 -6.01 -2.97 -8.05
N ILE A 58 -5.43 -2.39 -9.10
CA ILE A 58 -4.03 -2.65 -9.46
C ILE A 58 -3.16 -2.19 -8.29
N HIS A 59 -2.20 -3.01 -7.90
CA HIS A 59 -1.28 -2.66 -6.82
C HIS A 59 0.10 -3.30 -7.02
N VAL A 60 1.11 -2.64 -6.48
CA VAL A 60 2.51 -3.03 -6.59
C VAL A 60 3.04 -3.44 -5.22
N HIS A 61 3.58 -4.64 -5.13
CA HIS A 61 4.38 -5.10 -4.00
C HIS A 61 5.85 -4.74 -4.24
N ILE A 62 6.46 -4.03 -3.30
CA ILE A 62 7.91 -3.79 -3.29
C ILE A 62 8.47 -4.51 -2.06
N VAL A 63 9.25 -5.56 -2.31
CA VAL A 63 9.89 -6.38 -1.28
C VAL A 63 11.37 -6.08 -1.30
N ILE A 64 11.87 -5.43 -0.25
CA ILE A 64 13.30 -5.15 -0.08
C ILE A 64 13.94 -6.15 0.89
N GLY A 65 15.13 -6.62 0.55
CA GLY A 65 16.00 -7.30 1.49
C GLY A 65 16.39 -6.32 2.59
N SER A 66 16.20 -6.71 3.86
CA SER A 66 16.40 -5.76 4.96
C SER A 66 17.85 -5.27 5.04
N LEU A 67 18.86 -6.00 4.58
CA LEU A 67 20.24 -5.53 4.59
C LEU A 67 20.54 -4.68 3.35
N ARG A 68 21.09 -3.47 3.57
CA ARG A 68 21.65 -2.63 2.51
C ARG A 68 22.99 -3.21 2.07
N VAL A 69 23.13 -3.57 0.80
CA VAL A 69 24.34 -4.25 0.28
C VAL A 69 25.45 -3.29 -0.13
N ARG A 70 25.14 -2.00 -0.32
CA ARG A 70 26.13 -0.96 -0.67
C ARG A 70 25.76 0.39 -0.08
N THR A 71 26.78 1.19 0.22
CA THR A 71 26.59 2.58 0.66
C THR A 71 26.03 3.40 -0.50
N VAL A 72 25.15 4.36 -0.19
CA VAL A 72 24.55 5.28 -1.16
C VAL A 72 24.80 6.72 -0.74
N GLU A 73 24.60 7.65 -1.66
CA GLU A 73 24.63 9.07 -1.34
C GLU A 73 23.52 9.41 -0.34
N ARG A 74 23.88 10.13 0.72
CA ARG A 74 22.94 10.53 1.76
C ARG A 74 22.01 11.62 1.23
N GLN A 75 20.71 11.41 1.35
CA GLN A 75 19.67 12.38 1.00
C GLN A 75 19.16 13.13 2.24
N PRO A 76 18.52 14.30 2.10
CA PRO A 76 18.07 15.11 3.25
C PRO A 76 17.09 14.40 4.20
N PHE A 77 16.26 13.47 3.70
CA PHE A 77 15.31 12.71 4.51
C PHE A 77 15.95 11.55 5.30
N MET A 78 17.22 11.24 5.02
CA MET A 78 17.96 10.13 5.64
C MET A 78 18.53 10.56 7.00
N ASP A 79 17.94 10.02 8.06
CA ASP A 79 18.13 10.43 9.45
C ASP A 79 19.20 9.57 10.15
N LYS A 80 19.23 8.27 9.87
CA LYS A 80 20.08 7.31 10.57
C LYS A 80 21.04 6.61 9.61
N PRO A 81 22.22 6.15 10.09
CA PRO A 81 23.17 5.41 9.26
C PRO A 81 22.57 4.24 8.46
N CYS A 82 21.49 3.61 8.96
CA CYS A 82 20.77 2.57 8.22
C CYS A 82 20.16 3.01 6.88
N ASP A 83 19.97 4.31 6.71
CA ASP A 83 19.34 4.90 5.54
C ASP A 83 20.33 5.05 4.37
N TRP A 84 21.66 5.04 4.62
CA TRP A 84 22.67 5.16 3.56
C TRP A 84 23.88 4.22 3.65
N GLU A 85 24.25 3.66 4.81
CA GLU A 85 25.45 2.82 4.96
C GLU A 85 25.22 1.33 4.63
N ALA A 86 26.18 0.72 3.93
CA ALA A 86 26.20 -0.72 3.72
C ALA A 86 26.19 -1.52 5.04
N GLY A 87 25.64 -2.74 5.00
CA GLY A 87 25.63 -3.68 6.12
C GLY A 87 24.59 -3.37 7.21
N LYS A 88 23.87 -2.26 7.11
CA LYS A 88 22.81 -1.89 8.05
C LYS A 88 21.45 -2.45 7.63
N LYS A 89 20.62 -2.78 8.62
CA LYS A 89 19.23 -3.19 8.39
C LYS A 89 18.36 -1.96 8.14
N HIS A 90 17.52 -2.03 7.12
CA HIS A 90 16.46 -1.08 6.83
C HIS A 90 15.59 -0.88 8.06
N ARG A 91 15.34 0.39 8.38
CA ARG A 91 14.36 0.80 9.39
C ARG A 91 13.60 1.97 8.82
N CYS A 92 12.30 1.80 8.65
CA CYS A 92 11.44 2.89 8.21
C CYS A 92 11.27 3.90 9.35
N THR A 93 12.12 4.92 9.40
CA THR A 93 11.97 6.06 10.32
C THR A 93 10.71 6.86 9.96
N SER A 94 10.27 7.74 10.86
CA SER A 94 9.16 8.67 10.57
C SER A 94 9.49 9.61 9.41
N ALA A 95 10.74 10.08 9.32
CA ALA A 95 11.22 10.90 8.22
C ALA A 95 11.19 10.12 6.89
N MET A 96 11.67 8.87 6.88
CA MET A 96 11.59 7.98 5.72
C MET A 96 10.14 7.72 5.32
N LEU A 97 9.25 7.38 6.26
CA LEU A 97 7.84 7.12 5.95
C LEU A 97 7.14 8.37 5.38
N ARG A 98 7.43 9.55 5.94
CA ARG A 98 6.93 10.82 5.41
C ARG A 98 7.43 11.06 3.98
N HIS A 99 8.72 10.83 3.71
CA HIS A 99 9.29 10.94 2.37
C HIS A 99 8.61 9.99 1.38
N LEU A 100 8.48 8.70 1.74
CA LEU A 100 7.83 7.71 0.88
C LEU A 100 6.38 8.09 0.54
N ARG A 101 5.63 8.65 1.50
CA ARG A 101 4.26 9.14 1.27
C ARG A 101 4.22 10.29 0.28
N VAL A 102 5.13 11.26 0.41
CA VAL A 102 5.26 12.38 -0.56
C VAL A 102 5.63 11.83 -1.94
N ALA A 103 6.64 10.96 -2.02
CA ALA A 103 7.08 10.37 -3.28
C ALA A 103 5.96 9.60 -4.00
N VAL A 104 5.08 8.90 -3.26
CA VAL A 104 3.91 8.23 -3.88
C VAL A 104 2.92 9.26 -4.43
N MET A 105 2.61 10.32 -3.67
CA MET A 105 1.68 11.36 -4.13
C MET A 105 2.23 12.10 -5.37
N GLU A 106 3.51 12.48 -5.36
CA GLU A 106 4.17 13.13 -6.50
C GLU A 106 4.22 12.21 -7.73
N MET A 107 4.53 10.92 -7.53
CA MET A 107 4.52 9.93 -8.62
C MET A 107 3.12 9.78 -9.24
N CYS A 108 2.07 9.71 -8.43
CA CYS A 108 0.69 9.63 -8.93
C CYS A 108 0.27 10.92 -9.66
N GLU A 109 0.61 12.09 -9.12
CA GLU A 109 0.32 13.39 -9.75
C GLU A 109 1.03 13.52 -11.11
N GLN A 110 2.32 13.19 -11.18
CA GLN A 110 3.09 13.21 -12.44
C GLN A 110 2.56 12.20 -13.47
N ALA A 111 1.96 11.11 -12.99
CA ALA A 111 1.35 10.08 -13.83
C ALA A 111 -0.12 10.36 -14.16
N ASP A 112 -0.69 11.51 -13.76
CA ASP A 112 -2.11 11.81 -13.98
C ASP A 112 -3.04 10.71 -13.43
N LEU A 113 -2.72 10.21 -12.22
CA LEU A 113 -3.49 9.19 -11.50
C LEU A 113 -4.20 9.81 -10.29
N ASN A 114 -5.32 9.20 -9.89
CA ASN A 114 -6.02 9.59 -8.67
C ASN A 114 -5.12 9.42 -7.44
N GLN A 115 -5.18 10.40 -6.53
CA GLN A 115 -4.39 10.37 -5.30
C GLN A 115 -5.14 11.00 -4.13
N ILE A 116 -4.78 10.55 -2.92
CA ILE A 116 -5.32 11.03 -1.65
C ILE A 116 -4.17 11.58 -0.83
N ASN A 117 -4.45 12.56 0.03
CA ASN A 117 -3.41 13.11 0.90
C ASN A 117 -2.96 12.06 1.93
N LEU A 118 -1.81 11.44 1.69
CA LEU A 118 -1.20 10.43 2.58
C LEU A 118 -0.55 11.03 3.84
N LEU A 119 -0.46 12.36 3.92
CA LEU A 119 0.09 13.07 5.09
C LEU A 119 -0.99 13.47 6.08
N GLU A 120 -2.24 13.56 5.65
CA GLU A 120 -3.38 13.74 6.55
C GLU A 120 -3.70 12.44 7.29
N ALA A 121 -4.18 12.57 8.51
CA ALA A 121 -4.72 11.44 9.24
C ALA A 121 -5.99 10.97 8.50
N GLN A 122 -5.86 9.90 7.72
CA GLN A 122 -7.03 9.11 7.38
C GLN A 122 -7.61 8.58 8.69
N GLY A 123 -8.94 8.60 8.82
CA GLY A 123 -9.65 8.16 10.02
C GLY A 123 -9.17 6.79 10.53
N ASP A 124 -9.59 6.44 11.75
CA ASP A 124 -9.07 5.31 12.53
C ASP A 124 -8.55 4.14 11.69
N HIS A 125 -7.25 3.85 11.83
CA HIS A 125 -6.60 2.73 11.16
C HIS A 125 -7.29 1.42 11.57
N VAL A 126 -8.17 0.90 10.72
CA VAL A 126 -8.78 -0.41 10.89
C VAL A 126 -7.76 -1.47 10.49
N SER A 127 -7.26 -2.26 11.44
CA SER A 127 -6.41 -3.41 11.13
C SER A 127 -7.16 -4.42 10.24
N GLU A 128 -6.42 -5.23 9.47
CA GLU A 128 -7.02 -6.29 8.63
C GLU A 128 -7.95 -7.20 9.46
N ARG A 129 -7.57 -7.49 10.71
CA ARG A 129 -8.39 -8.26 11.65
C ARG A 129 -9.70 -7.56 11.98
N GLU A 130 -9.65 -6.26 12.27
CA GLU A 130 -10.83 -5.44 12.58
C GLU A 130 -11.73 -5.29 11.36
N TYR A 131 -11.15 -5.09 10.18
CA TYR A 131 -11.87 -5.04 8.91
C TYR A 131 -12.65 -6.36 8.69
N TRP A 132 -12.00 -7.50 8.86
CA TRP A 132 -12.67 -8.79 8.77
C TRP A 132 -13.68 -9.05 9.90
N ALA A 133 -13.45 -8.52 11.10
CA ALA A 133 -14.40 -8.62 12.20
C ALA A 133 -15.68 -7.85 11.92
N GLN A 134 -15.57 -6.60 11.45
CA GLN A 134 -16.69 -5.78 11.00
C GLN A 134 -17.45 -6.48 9.87
N ARG A 135 -16.74 -6.96 8.84
CA ARG A 135 -17.37 -7.63 7.69
C ARG A 135 -18.07 -8.95 8.05
N ARG A 136 -17.53 -9.73 8.99
CA ARG A 136 -18.21 -10.92 9.54
C ARG A 136 -19.43 -10.56 10.39
N GLY A 137 -19.38 -9.44 11.10
CA GLY A 137 -20.53 -8.89 11.83
C GLY A 137 -21.65 -8.52 10.86
N GLN A 138 -21.30 -7.75 9.82
CA GLN A 138 -22.24 -7.35 8.77
C GLN A 138 -22.87 -8.55 8.08
N ARG A 139 -22.10 -9.54 7.62
CA ARG A 139 -22.65 -10.76 7.00
C ARG A 139 -23.63 -11.52 7.90
N ARG A 140 -23.37 -11.56 9.22
CA ARG A 140 -24.29 -12.20 10.18
C ARG A 140 -25.60 -11.42 10.31
N LEU A 141 -25.51 -10.09 10.36
CA LEU A 141 -26.67 -9.20 10.37
C LEU A 141 -27.46 -9.35 9.07
N ASP A 142 -26.81 -9.31 7.90
CA ASP A 142 -27.45 -9.46 6.60
C ASP A 142 -28.19 -10.79 6.48
N HIS A 143 -27.58 -11.89 6.94
CA HIS A 143 -28.20 -13.21 6.94
C HIS A 143 -29.39 -13.30 7.93
N ALA A 144 -29.28 -12.69 9.11
CA ALA A 144 -30.39 -12.62 10.06
C ALA A 144 -31.55 -11.77 9.49
N ASN A 145 -31.24 -10.63 8.88
CA ASN A 145 -32.21 -9.75 8.24
C ASN A 145 -32.90 -10.40 7.04
N ALA A 146 -32.18 -11.21 6.25
CA ALA A 146 -32.77 -12.00 5.17
C ALA A 146 -33.80 -13.03 5.68
N LYS A 147 -33.55 -13.65 6.84
CA LYS A 147 -34.52 -14.56 7.48
C LYS A 147 -35.74 -13.82 8.01
N LEU A 148 -35.54 -12.69 8.70
CA LEU A 148 -36.63 -11.86 9.19
C LEU A 148 -37.51 -11.35 8.05
N ALA A 149 -36.90 -10.92 6.95
CA ALA A 149 -37.63 -10.50 5.74
C ALA A 149 -38.44 -11.64 5.12
N ALA A 150 -37.92 -12.86 5.09
CA ALA A 150 -38.65 -14.04 4.62
C ALA A 150 -39.84 -14.42 5.53
N GLU A 151 -39.76 -14.08 6.82
CA GLU A 151 -40.80 -14.29 7.83
C GLU A 151 -41.77 -13.09 7.95
N GLY A 152 -41.62 -12.05 7.11
CA GLY A 152 -42.46 -10.85 7.14
C GLY A 152 -42.20 -9.90 8.31
N GLN A 153 -41.09 -10.09 9.03
CA GLN A 153 -40.68 -9.28 10.17
C GLN A 153 -39.73 -8.14 9.75
N GLN A 154 -39.74 -7.04 10.49
CA GLN A 154 -38.88 -5.90 10.18
C GLN A 154 -37.40 -6.23 10.46
N PRO A 155 -36.48 -5.91 9.53
CA PRO A 155 -35.04 -6.08 9.74
C PRO A 155 -34.52 -5.20 10.87
N THR A 156 -33.52 -5.68 11.60
CA THR A 156 -32.80 -4.88 12.59
C THR A 156 -31.75 -4.03 11.89
N GLN A 157 -31.79 -2.71 12.08
CA GLN A 157 -30.76 -1.79 11.59
C GLN A 157 -29.72 -1.49 12.67
N THR A 158 -28.48 -1.26 12.23
CA THR A 158 -27.38 -0.62 12.99
C THR A 158 -26.85 0.53 12.16
#